data_AF-A0A1H1B3W0-F1
#
_entry.id   AF-A0A1H1B3W0-F1
#
_cell.length_a   1.000
_cell.length_b   1.000
_cell.length_c   1.000
_cell.angle_alpha   90.00
_cell.angle_beta   90.00
_cell.angle_gamma   90.00
#
_symmetry.space_group_name_H-M   'P 1'
#
loop_
_entity.id
_entity.type
_entity.pdbx_description
1 polymer ?
#
loop_
_entity_poly.entity_id
_entity_poly.type
_entity_poly.pdbx_seq_one_letter_code
_entity_poly.pdbx_strand_id
1 'polypeptide(L)'
;MFYRILSPIFEKDYLIILKALKDHADKIAIVTYYPTADNSETAIKKSLKNFHLETEWMKKWPGTISSKKARVDFYAYNQSSYTLLKKSRSLISVDQEQTIDVFFLLNGKCVFYSVIHEDIHMITNPELAEVFRALGYTLLKIPALSSKFF
;
A
#
# COMPACT_ATOMS: atom_id res chain seq x y z
N MET A 1 -7.45 -12.53 -9.22
CA MET A 1 -6.68 -12.19 -10.43
C MET A 1 -5.85 -10.97 -10.11
N PHE A 2 -4.65 -10.85 -10.67
CA PHE A 2 -3.75 -9.74 -10.34
C PHE A 2 -3.43 -8.89 -11.56
N TYR A 3 -3.20 -7.60 -11.31
CA TYR A 3 -2.85 -6.63 -12.33
C TYR A 3 -1.64 -5.84 -11.85
N ARG A 4 -0.48 -6.08 -12.46
CA ARG A 4 0.75 -5.33 -12.18
C ARG A 4 0.78 -4.04 -12.98
N ILE A 5 1.06 -2.92 -12.33
CA ILE A 5 1.36 -1.67 -13.05
C ILE A 5 2.76 -1.81 -13.64
N LEU A 6 2.89 -1.67 -14.95
CA LEU A 6 4.18 -1.80 -15.65
C LEU A 6 4.97 -0.49 -15.72
N SER A 7 4.28 0.64 -15.64
CA SER A 7 4.92 1.95 -15.65
C SER A 7 5.62 2.20 -14.31
N PRO A 8 6.83 2.78 -14.30
CA PRO A 8 7.43 3.29 -13.07
C PRO A 8 6.47 4.28 -12.40
N ILE A 9 6.36 4.21 -11.07
CA ILE A 9 5.51 5.12 -10.29
C ILE A 9 6.36 6.30 -9.81
N PHE A 10 5.99 7.51 -10.23
CA PHE A 10 6.60 8.75 -9.75
C PHE A 10 5.71 9.46 -8.72
N GLU A 11 6.23 10.53 -8.11
CA GLU A 11 5.49 11.38 -7.17
C GLU A 11 4.07 11.76 -7.64
N LYS A 12 3.96 12.21 -8.89
CA LYS A 12 2.68 12.61 -9.50
C LYS A 12 1.68 11.45 -9.58
N ASP A 13 2.18 10.24 -9.85
CA ASP A 13 1.38 9.02 -9.99
C ASP A 13 0.85 8.59 -8.64
N TYR A 14 1.67 8.75 -7.61
CA TYR A 14 1.29 8.41 -6.25
C TYR A 14 0.03 9.16 -5.77
N LEU A 15 -0.08 10.46 -6.06
CA LEU A 15 -1.28 11.25 -5.73
C LEU A 15 -2.53 10.78 -6.49
N ILE A 16 -2.35 10.35 -7.74
CA ILE A 16 -3.41 9.78 -8.58
C ILE A 16 -3.86 8.44 -8.00
N ILE A 17 -2.91 7.59 -7.61
CA ILE A 17 -3.14 6.28 -6.98
C ILE A 17 -3.92 6.44 -5.67
N LEU A 18 -3.48 7.32 -4.77
CA LEU A 18 -4.23 7.62 -3.54
C LEU A 18 -5.66 8.05 -3.86
N LYS A 19 -5.84 8.92 -4.85
CA LYS A 19 -7.19 9.37 -5.23
C LYS A 19 -8.06 8.22 -5.72
N ALA A 20 -7.51 7.33 -6.55
CA ALA A 20 -8.23 6.16 -7.06
C ALA A 20 -8.61 5.19 -5.91
N LEU A 21 -7.71 5.00 -4.96
CA LEU A 21 -7.92 4.12 -3.81
C LEU A 21 -8.96 4.66 -2.83
N LYS A 22 -9.14 5.98 -2.74
CA LYS A 22 -10.06 6.62 -1.78
C LYS A 22 -11.48 6.05 -1.82
N ASP A 23 -11.95 5.70 -3.02
CA ASP A 23 -13.30 5.17 -3.22
C ASP A 23 -13.33 3.63 -3.28
N HIS A 24 -12.17 2.97 -3.18
CA HIS A 24 -12.00 1.52 -3.34
C HIS A 24 -11.32 0.85 -2.14
N ALA A 25 -11.05 1.57 -1.06
CA ALA A 25 -10.42 1.06 0.15
C ALA A 25 -10.96 1.76 1.40
N ASP A 26 -11.06 1.01 2.51
CA ASP A 26 -11.50 1.48 3.83
C ASP A 26 -10.37 1.51 4.87
N LYS A 27 -9.29 0.75 4.62
CA LYS A 27 -8.09 0.71 5.46
C LYS A 27 -6.82 0.78 4.62
N ILE A 28 -5.79 1.36 5.22
CA ILE A 28 -4.40 1.28 4.75
C ILE A 28 -3.58 0.56 5.83
N ALA A 29 -2.73 -0.37 5.41
CA ALA A 29 -1.83 -1.12 6.26
C ALA A 29 -0.39 -0.79 5.89
N ILE A 30 0.43 -0.54 6.90
CA ILE A 30 1.83 -0.17 6.75
C ILE A 30 2.68 -1.22 7.46
N VAL A 31 3.48 -1.93 6.68
CA VAL A 31 4.38 -2.97 7.17
C VAL A 31 5.73 -2.35 7.43
N THR A 32 6.33 -2.63 8.60
CA THR A 32 7.71 -2.25 8.89
C THR A 32 8.53 -3.50 9.15
N TYR A 33 9.56 -3.67 8.34
CA TYR A 33 10.56 -4.72 8.49
C TYR A 33 11.56 -4.31 9.57
N TYR A 34 11.81 -5.19 10.55
CA TYR A 34 12.82 -4.99 11.60
C TYR A 34 12.68 -3.65 12.36
N PRO A 35 11.62 -3.46 13.18
CA PRO A 35 11.49 -2.24 13.97
C PRO A 35 12.70 -2.09 14.90
N THR A 36 13.55 -1.10 14.63
CA THR A 36 14.68 -0.73 15.48
C THR A 36 14.17 -0.01 16.74
N ALA A 37 14.95 -0.04 17.83
CA ALA A 37 14.63 0.67 19.06
C ALA A 37 14.45 2.19 18.84
N ASP A 38 15.19 2.75 17.87
CA ASP A 38 14.86 4.04 17.25
C ASP A 38 13.69 3.83 16.27
N ASN A 39 12.47 3.84 16.82
CA ASN A 39 11.23 3.97 16.04
C ASN A 39 11.12 5.42 15.53
N SER A 40 11.99 5.83 14.59
CA SER A 40 11.70 7.03 13.82
C SER A 40 10.44 6.75 13.02
N GLU A 41 9.32 7.28 13.51
CA GLU A 41 8.01 7.05 12.93
C GLU A 41 8.04 7.59 11.49
N THR A 42 7.95 6.68 10.50
CA THR A 42 7.96 7.02 9.07
C THR A 42 6.95 8.14 8.81
N ALA A 43 7.24 9.03 7.86
CA ALA A 43 6.40 10.19 7.59
C ALA A 43 4.92 9.83 7.35
N ILE A 44 4.66 8.66 6.73
CA ILE A 44 3.31 8.15 6.51
C ILE A 44 2.59 7.81 7.83
N LYS A 45 3.26 7.09 8.73
CA LYS A 45 2.71 6.74 10.06
C LYS A 45 2.45 7.98 10.90
N LYS A 46 3.38 8.94 10.87
CA LYS A 46 3.20 10.24 11.56
C LYS A 46 1.97 11.00 11.03
N SER A 47 1.77 10.98 9.71
CA SER A 47 0.61 11.64 9.08
C SER A 47 -0.71 10.96 9.41
N LEU A 48 -0.69 9.64 9.63
CA LEU A 48 -1.87 8.82 9.90
C LEU A 48 -2.10 8.54 11.39
N LYS A 49 -1.28 9.05 12.30
CA LYS A 49 -1.31 8.71 13.73
C LYS A 49 -2.71 8.75 14.36
N ASN A 50 -3.53 9.75 14.02
CA ASN A 50 -4.88 9.92 14.57
C ASN A 50 -5.95 9.01 13.92
N PHE A 51 -5.56 8.20 12.93
CA PHE A 51 -6.42 7.24 12.23
C PHE A 51 -5.99 5.79 12.52
N HIS A 52 -5.07 5.57 13.45
CA HIS A 52 -4.62 4.24 13.83
C HIS A 52 -5.80 3.43 14.37
N LEU A 53 -5.91 2.19 13.92
CA LEU A 53 -6.95 1.25 14.31
C LEU A 53 -6.37 0.17 15.22
N GLU A 54 -5.36 -0.54 14.72
CA GLU A 54 -4.79 -1.71 15.36
C GLU A 54 -3.37 -1.98 14.85
N THR A 55 -2.63 -2.78 15.61
CA THR A 55 -1.28 -3.24 15.26
C THR A 55 -1.24 -4.76 15.35
N GLU A 56 -0.78 -5.41 14.31
CA GLU A 56 -0.59 -6.86 14.26
C GLU A 56 0.86 -7.24 13.97
N TRP A 57 1.24 -8.45 14.38
CA TRP A 57 2.54 -9.03 14.05
C TRP A 57 2.35 -10.22 13.12
N MET A 58 2.61 -9.99 11.83
CA MET A 58 2.33 -10.96 10.78
C MET A 58 3.64 -11.52 10.19
N LYS A 59 3.64 -12.80 9.81
CA LYS A 59 4.75 -13.39 9.04
C LYS A 59 4.56 -13.26 7.52
N LYS A 60 3.33 -12.94 7.09
CA LYS A 60 2.93 -12.89 5.69
C LYS A 60 1.95 -11.75 5.48
N TRP A 61 2.10 -11.06 4.35
CA TRP A 61 1.22 -10.01 3.84
C TRP A 61 1.36 -9.99 2.31
N PRO A 62 0.49 -9.25 1.58
CA PRO A 62 0.55 -9.19 0.12
C PRO A 62 1.94 -8.80 -0.39
N GLY A 63 2.47 -9.57 -1.33
CA GLY A 63 3.77 -9.30 -1.95
C GLY A 63 5.00 -9.88 -1.23
N THR A 64 4.88 -10.47 -0.03
CA THR A 64 6.05 -10.96 0.71
C THR A 64 6.23 -12.48 0.65
N ILE A 65 7.47 -12.97 0.66
CA ILE A 65 7.80 -14.41 0.88
C ILE A 65 8.49 -14.59 2.26
N SER A 66 8.57 -13.53 3.07
CA SER A 66 9.30 -13.52 4.35
C SER A 66 8.85 -14.61 5.32
N SER A 67 9.81 -15.12 6.11
CA SER A 67 9.59 -16.05 7.22
C SER A 67 9.63 -15.35 8.60
N LYS A 68 10.03 -14.07 8.64
CA LYS A 68 10.19 -13.28 9.86
C LYS A 68 8.91 -12.51 10.18
N LYS A 69 8.62 -12.33 11.47
CA LYS A 69 7.48 -11.49 11.91
C LYS A 69 7.79 -10.02 11.61
N ALA A 70 6.87 -9.33 10.95
CA ALA A 70 6.89 -7.89 10.75
C ALA A 70 5.74 -7.24 11.52
N ARG A 71 5.92 -5.96 11.87
CA ARG A 71 4.86 -5.15 12.47
C ARG A 71 4.00 -4.56 11.36
N VAL A 72 2.69 -4.72 11.47
CA VAL A 72 1.71 -4.16 10.54
C VAL A 72 0.80 -3.22 11.33
N ASP A 73 0.84 -1.93 11.00
CA ASP A 73 -0.06 -0.94 11.59
C ASP A 73 -1.19 -0.65 10.59
N PHE A 74 -2.43 -0.79 11.05
CA PHE A 74 -3.62 -0.52 10.26
C PHE A 74 -4.19 0.84 10.61
N TYR A 75 -4.62 1.58 9.60
CA TYR A 75 -5.20 2.91 9.73
C TYR A 75 -6.49 3.01 8.91
N ALA A 76 -7.43 3.80 9.40
CA ALA A 76 -8.65 4.12 8.66
C ALA A 76 -8.31 4.93 7.40
N TYR A 77 -8.81 4.49 6.25
CA TYR A 77 -8.66 5.18 4.99
C TYR A 77 -9.99 5.79 4.56
N ASN A 78 -10.16 7.07 4.88
CA ASN A 78 -11.35 7.86 4.61
C ASN A 78 -10.97 9.23 4.05
N GLN A 79 -11.94 10.10 3.79
CA GLN A 79 -11.68 11.44 3.24
C GLN A 79 -10.66 12.25 4.06
N SER A 80 -10.70 12.16 5.39
CA SER A 80 -9.81 12.93 6.26
C SER A 80 -8.37 12.41 6.21
N SER A 81 -8.17 11.08 6.30
CA SER A 81 -6.83 10.49 6.18
C SER A 81 -6.26 10.63 4.77
N TYR A 82 -7.07 10.49 3.72
CA TYR A 82 -6.68 10.82 2.35
C TYR A 82 -6.20 12.27 2.22
N THR A 83 -6.93 13.23 2.79
CA THR A 83 -6.59 14.66 2.70
C THR A 83 -5.24 14.97 3.38
N LEU A 84 -4.93 14.27 4.47
CA LEU A 84 -3.63 14.40 5.15
C LEU A 84 -2.51 13.71 4.38
N LEU A 85 -2.74 12.49 3.89
CA LEU A 85 -1.77 11.78 3.05
C LEU A 85 -1.41 12.53 1.77
N LYS A 86 -2.40 13.16 1.11
CA LYS A 86 -2.17 14.01 -0.07
C LYS A 86 -1.22 15.18 0.21
N LYS A 87 -1.23 15.70 1.44
CA LYS A 87 -0.34 16.80 1.87
C LYS A 87 1.02 16.29 2.34
N SER A 88 1.13 15.02 2.67
CA SER A 88 2.37 14.38 3.04
C SER A 88 3.17 14.03 1.78
N ARG A 89 4.49 14.23 1.81
CA ARG A 89 5.40 13.70 0.76
C ARG A 89 5.80 12.24 1.04
N SER A 90 5.10 11.58 1.97
CA SER A 90 5.67 10.47 2.72
C SER A 90 5.91 9.26 1.83
N LEU A 91 4.93 8.87 1.02
CA LEU A 91 5.01 7.70 0.12
C LEU A 91 5.91 7.83 -1.10
N ILE A 92 6.69 8.91 -1.15
CA ILE A 92 7.42 9.36 -2.33
C ILE A 92 8.87 9.70 -1.96
N SER A 93 9.19 9.89 -0.67
CA SER A 93 10.58 10.05 -0.24
C SER A 93 11.29 8.69 -0.32
N VAL A 94 11.90 8.45 -1.49
CA VAL A 94 12.67 7.26 -1.85
C VAL A 94 13.69 6.86 -0.78
N ASP A 95 14.18 7.80 0.03
CA ASP A 95 15.18 7.52 1.05
C ASP A 95 14.60 7.05 2.40
N GLN A 96 13.33 7.31 2.70
CA GLN A 96 12.73 7.01 4.01
C GLN A 96 11.73 5.84 4.01
N GLU A 97 11.16 5.49 2.86
CA GLU A 97 10.06 4.50 2.78
C GLU A 97 10.42 3.21 2.02
N GLN A 98 11.69 3.01 1.64
CA GLN A 98 12.17 1.71 1.11
C GLN A 98 12.07 0.56 2.12
N THR A 99 11.90 0.85 3.41
CA THR A 99 11.82 -0.17 4.46
C THR A 99 10.40 -0.55 4.84
N ILE A 100 9.41 -0.07 4.08
CA ILE A 100 8.00 -0.38 4.31
C ILE A 100 7.32 -0.95 3.07
N ASP A 101 6.35 -1.82 3.33
CA ASP A 101 5.33 -2.18 2.34
C ASP A 101 4.01 -1.54 2.72
N VAL A 102 3.20 -1.23 1.73
CA VAL A 102 1.88 -0.62 1.94
C VAL A 102 0.83 -1.43 1.20
N PHE A 103 -0.26 -1.74 1.87
CA PHE A 103 -1.41 -2.36 1.21
C PHE A 103 -2.73 -1.74 1.67
N PHE A 104 -3.68 -1.68 0.76
CA PHE A 104 -5.01 -1.13 0.96
C PHE A 104 -6.03 -2.26 0.98
N LEU A 105 -6.98 -2.15 1.88
CA LEU A 105 -8.04 -3.12 2.08
C LEU A 105 -9.40 -2.49 1.80
N LEU A 106 -10.35 -3.30 1.38
CA LEU A 106 -11.78 -3.00 1.36
C LEU A 106 -12.52 -4.19 1.98
N ASN A 107 -13.25 -3.97 3.08
CA ASN A 107 -13.95 -5.03 3.80
C ASN A 107 -13.02 -6.22 4.13
N GLY A 108 -11.79 -5.92 4.55
CA GLY A 108 -10.77 -6.90 4.90
C GLY A 108 -10.06 -7.58 3.72
N LYS A 109 -10.46 -7.32 2.47
CA LYS A 109 -9.80 -7.86 1.28
C LYS A 109 -8.80 -6.85 0.73
N CYS A 110 -7.57 -7.29 0.49
CA CYS A 110 -6.59 -6.43 -0.20
C CYS A 110 -7.09 -6.11 -1.61
N VAL A 111 -7.07 -4.82 -1.96
CA VAL A 111 -7.44 -4.27 -3.28
C VAL A 111 -6.23 -3.75 -4.05
N PHE A 112 -5.19 -3.33 -3.33
CA PHE A 112 -3.94 -2.80 -3.86
C PHE A 112 -2.81 -3.06 -2.86
N TYR A 113 -1.62 -3.35 -3.36
CA TYR A 113 -0.41 -3.36 -2.56
C TYR A 113 0.80 -2.83 -3.33
N SER A 114 1.74 -2.28 -2.59
CA SER A 114 3.01 -1.74 -3.05
C SER A 114 4.13 -2.31 -2.19
N VAL A 115 5.08 -2.98 -2.84
CA VAL A 115 6.37 -3.40 -2.25
C VAL A 115 7.39 -2.37 -2.73
N ILE A 116 7.63 -1.35 -1.93
CA ILE A 116 8.25 -0.09 -2.39
C ILE A 116 9.69 -0.32 -2.83
N HIS A 117 10.49 -1.10 -2.09
CA HIS A 117 11.88 -1.38 -2.44
C HIS A 117 12.06 -2.24 -3.70
N GLU A 118 11.02 -2.95 -4.14
CA GLU A 118 11.02 -3.77 -5.36
C GLU A 118 10.32 -3.08 -6.54
N ASP A 119 9.79 -1.86 -6.35
CA ASP A 119 8.94 -1.15 -7.33
C ASP A 119 7.82 -2.05 -7.88
N ILE A 120 7.18 -2.82 -6.99
CA ILE A 120 6.06 -3.69 -7.33
C ILE A 120 4.77 -3.06 -6.85
N HIS A 121 3.91 -2.68 -7.80
CA HIS A 121 2.58 -2.12 -7.54
C HIS A 121 1.52 -3.00 -8.19
N MET A 122 0.60 -3.49 -7.37
CA MET A 122 -0.28 -4.59 -7.74
C MET A 122 -1.71 -4.27 -7.33
N ILE A 123 -2.62 -4.42 -8.27
CA ILE A 123 -4.06 -4.29 -8.08
C ILE A 123 -4.65 -5.70 -8.07
N THR A 124 -5.52 -5.97 -7.11
CA THR A 124 -6.15 -7.28 -6.92
C THR A 124 -7.67 -7.22 -7.15
N ASN A 125 -8.25 -6.02 -7.10
CA ASN A 125 -9.64 -5.74 -7.40
C ASN A 125 -9.81 -5.41 -8.91
N PRO A 126 -10.66 -6.15 -9.65
CA PRO A 126 -10.87 -5.90 -11.08
C PRO A 126 -11.48 -4.53 -11.42
N GLU A 127 -12.39 -4.00 -10.60
CA GLU A 127 -13.02 -2.69 -10.83
C GLU A 127 -11.97 -1.57 -10.71
N LEU A 128 -11.12 -1.66 -9.67
CA LEU A 128 -9.98 -0.76 -9.49
C LEU A 128 -8.98 -0.87 -10.65
N ALA A 129 -8.79 -2.06 -11.23
CA ALA A 129 -7.93 -2.22 -12.39
C ALA A 129 -8.46 -1.46 -13.62
N GLU A 130 -9.78 -1.45 -13.84
CA GLU A 130 -10.37 -0.64 -14.92
C GLU A 130 -10.22 0.87 -14.65
N VAL A 131 -10.35 1.31 -13.40
CA VAL A 131 -10.07 2.71 -13.01
C VAL A 131 -8.63 3.09 -13.37
N PHE A 132 -7.66 2.23 -13.06
CA PHE A 132 -6.26 2.49 -13.39
C PHE A 132 -5.99 2.49 -14.90
N ARG A 133 -6.65 1.64 -15.69
CA ARG A 133 -6.57 1.70 -17.15
C ARG A 133 -7.13 3.01 -17.70
N ALA A 134 -8.26 3.47 -17.18
CA ALA A 134 -8.86 4.75 -17.57
C ALA A 134 -7.97 5.95 -17.23
N LEU A 135 -7.11 5.82 -16.20
CA LEU A 135 -6.09 6.79 -15.84
C LEU A 135 -4.81 6.70 -16.71
N GLY A 136 -4.74 5.75 -17.64
CA GLY A 136 -3.62 5.58 -18.58
C GLY A 136 -2.52 4.63 -18.14
N TYR A 137 -2.70 3.87 -17.05
CA TYR A 137 -1.72 2.89 -16.61
C TYR A 137 -1.77 1.61 -17.45
N THR A 138 -0.60 1.16 -17.92
CA THR A 138 -0.45 -0.15 -18.55
C THR A 138 -0.44 -1.24 -17.49
N LEU A 139 -1.42 -2.15 -17.55
CA LEU A 139 -1.57 -3.23 -16.59
C LEU A 139 -1.25 -4.59 -17.20
N LEU A 140 -0.29 -5.32 -16.61
CA LEU A 140 -0.04 -6.73 -16.93
C LEU A 140 -0.99 -7.60 -16.11
N LYS A 141 -1.84 -8.34 -16.80
CA LYS A 141 -2.74 -9.34 -16.20
C LYS A 141 -1.92 -10.57 -15.82
N ILE A 142 -1.85 -10.86 -14.54
CA ILE A 142 -1.15 -12.03 -14.01
C ILE A 142 -2.22 -12.99 -13.46
N PRO A 143 -2.22 -14.27 -13.90
CA PRO A 143 -3.06 -15.27 -13.29
C PRO A 143 -2.87 -15.24 -11.77
N ALA A 144 -3.92 -15.54 -11.01
CA ALA A 144 -3.75 -15.85 -9.60
C ALA A 144 -3.08 -17.23 -9.47
N LEU A 145 -1.85 -17.39 -9.96
CA LEU A 145 -1.06 -18.59 -9.79
C LEU A 145 -0.45 -18.55 -8.40
N SER A 146 -1.05 -19.33 -7.50
CA SER A 146 -0.55 -19.69 -6.17
C SER A 146 0.21 -18.58 -5.43
N SER A 147 -0.34 -17.37 -5.36
CA SER A 147 0.06 -16.51 -4.26
C SER A 147 -0.62 -17.13 -3.04
N LYS A 148 0.16 -17.74 -2.13
CA LYS A 148 -0.34 -18.28 -0.85
C LYS A 148 -0.80 -17.14 0.09
N PHE A 149 -1.33 -16.06 -0.46
CA PHE A 149 -1.49 -14.74 0.14
C PHE A 149 -2.91 -14.18 0.00
N PHE A 150 -3.84 -15.01 -0.50
CA PHE A 150 -5.28 -14.87 -0.32
C PHE A 150 -5.85 -16.24 0.09
#